data_AF-A0A3B9YFW4-F1
#
_entry.id   AF-A0A3B9YFW4-F1
#
_cell.length_a   1.000
_cell.length_b   1.000
_cell.length_c   1.000
_cell.angle_alpha   90.00
_cell.angle_beta   90.00
_cell.angle_gamma   90.00
#
_symmetry.space_group_name_H-M   'P 1'
#
loop_
_entity.id
_entity.type
_entity.pdbx_description
1 polymer ?
#
loop_
_entity_poly.entity_id
_entity_poly.type
_entity_poly.pdbx_seq_one_letter_code
_entity_poly.pdbx_strand_id
1 'polypeptide(L)'
;MSPMSKAAVLVLAAALAGCANLVKKPAPKTKAAPEAKSARSSPKADPAAQKNAYDLGMRLFSQEKYEEARKAWQDAVRLGPSTQLGKNAQKYLRKTEQILKTLKEIEKQ
;
A
#
# COMPACT_ATOMS: atom_id res chain seq x y z
N MET A 1 -40.61 -42.38 13.58
CA MET A 1 -39.33 -41.73 13.91
C MET A 1 -38.25 -42.41 13.09
N SER A 2 -38.02 -41.92 11.87
CA SER A 2 -37.19 -42.62 10.87
C SER A 2 -35.80 -41.96 10.79
N PRO A 3 -34.70 -42.74 10.71
CA PRO A 3 -33.35 -42.22 10.60
C PRO A 3 -33.07 -41.76 9.16
N MET A 4 -32.83 -40.47 8.97
CA MET A 4 -32.48 -39.91 7.66
C MET A 4 -31.06 -40.31 7.25
N SER A 5 -31.04 -41.22 6.28
CA SER A 5 -30.19 -41.33 5.09
C SER A 5 -28.69 -41.01 5.18
N LYS A 6 -27.95 -42.09 4.96
CA LYS A 6 -26.53 -42.15 4.58
C LYS A 6 -26.26 -41.48 3.23
N ALA A 7 -25.07 -40.88 3.15
CA ALA A 7 -24.13 -40.93 2.04
C ALA A 7 -24.64 -40.63 0.61
N ALA A 8 -24.22 -39.49 0.07
CA ALA A 8 -23.77 -39.38 -1.32
C ALA A 8 -23.07 -38.02 -1.53
N VAL A 9 -21.79 -37.93 -1.16
CA VAL A 9 -20.92 -36.87 -1.68
C VAL A 9 -20.53 -37.29 -3.09
N LEU A 10 -21.36 -36.91 -4.07
CA LEU A 10 -21.04 -37.00 -5.48
C LEU A 10 -20.11 -35.84 -5.84
N VAL A 11 -18.80 -36.13 -5.82
CA VAL A 11 -17.79 -35.29 -6.46
C VAL A 11 -17.97 -35.45 -7.98
N LEU A 12 -18.76 -34.55 -8.58
CA LEU A 12 -18.83 -34.43 -10.03
C LEU A 12 -17.69 -33.52 -10.50
N ALA A 13 -16.63 -34.15 -11.00
CA ALA A 13 -15.58 -33.48 -11.73
C ALA A 13 -16.13 -32.97 -13.07
N ALA A 14 -16.39 -31.66 -13.15
CA ALA A 14 -16.68 -30.98 -14.40
C ALA A 14 -15.40 -30.32 -14.91
N ALA A 15 -14.74 -30.99 -15.87
CA ALA A 15 -13.71 -30.41 -16.70
C ALA A 15 -14.33 -29.36 -17.63
N LEU A 16 -14.14 -28.08 -17.32
CA LEU A 16 -14.30 -27.01 -18.29
C LEU A 16 -12.92 -26.59 -18.78
N ALA A 17 -12.57 -27.13 -19.96
CA ALA A 17 -11.56 -26.59 -20.83
C ALA A 17 -11.96 -25.15 -21.20
N GLY A 18 -11.07 -24.19 -20.92
CA GLY A 18 -11.25 -22.81 -21.37
C GLY A 18 -10.71 -21.77 -20.40
N CYS A 19 -9.40 -21.66 -20.28
CA CYS A 19 -8.74 -20.46 -19.75
C CYS A 19 -7.68 -19.97 -20.73
N ALA A 20 -8.11 -19.62 -21.94
CA ALA A 20 -7.41 -18.59 -22.70
C ALA A 20 -7.95 -17.23 -22.23
N ASN A 21 -7.34 -16.62 -21.21
CA ASN A 21 -7.48 -15.17 -21.03
C ASN A 21 -6.41 -14.58 -20.10
N LEU A 22 -5.57 -13.74 -20.72
CA LEU A 22 -4.97 -12.53 -20.16
C LEU A 22 -4.04 -12.72 -18.95
N VAL A 23 -2.80 -13.10 -19.26
CA VAL A 23 -1.66 -12.53 -18.54
C VAL A 23 -1.68 -11.02 -18.77
N LYS A 24 -2.32 -10.27 -17.87
CA LYS A 24 -2.02 -8.84 -17.72
C LYS A 24 -0.61 -8.78 -17.15
N LYS A 25 0.38 -8.77 -18.04
CA LYS A 25 1.72 -8.23 -17.75
C LYS A 25 1.52 -6.90 -17.03
N PRO A 26 1.94 -6.72 -15.76
CA PRO A 26 2.21 -5.37 -15.30
C PRO A 26 3.33 -4.84 -16.19
N ALA A 27 3.03 -3.75 -16.90
CA ALA A 27 3.95 -3.08 -17.79
C ALA A 27 5.33 -2.92 -17.15
N PRO A 28 6.43 -3.14 -17.90
CA PRO A 28 7.75 -2.77 -17.43
C PRO A 28 7.76 -1.25 -17.37
N LYS A 29 7.63 -0.68 -16.18
CA LYS A 29 7.99 0.72 -15.95
C LYS A 29 9.50 0.82 -15.93
N THR A 30 10.10 0.66 -17.10
CA THR A 30 11.46 1.12 -17.36
C THR A 30 11.37 2.64 -17.44
N LYS A 31 11.75 3.33 -16.36
CA LYS A 31 12.40 4.63 -16.48
C LYS A 31 13.58 4.64 -15.52
N ALA A 32 14.75 4.65 -16.15
CA ALA A 32 16.06 4.79 -15.59
C ALA A 32 16.18 6.01 -14.66
N ALA A 33 16.98 5.87 -13.61
CA ALA A 33 18.18 6.69 -13.43
C ALA A 33 19.09 6.07 -12.36
N PRO A 34 20.40 5.96 -12.62
CA PRO A 34 21.40 5.56 -11.64
C PRO A 34 21.85 6.81 -10.87
N GLU A 35 21.59 6.87 -9.56
CA GLU A 35 22.23 7.87 -8.70
C GLU A 35 22.86 7.16 -7.49
N ALA A 36 24.04 6.61 -7.76
CA ALA A 36 25.09 6.58 -6.77
C ALA A 36 25.43 8.02 -6.39
N LYS A 37 25.21 8.39 -5.12
CA LYS A 37 26.09 9.20 -4.26
C LYS A 37 25.28 9.78 -3.11
N SER A 38 25.36 9.13 -1.97
CA SER A 38 25.81 9.76 -0.72
C SER A 38 25.63 8.73 0.38
N ALA A 39 26.63 7.85 0.50
CA ALA A 39 26.83 7.10 1.73
C ALA A 39 27.14 8.12 2.83
N ARG A 40 26.12 8.61 3.51
CA ARG A 40 26.29 9.29 4.79
C ARG A 40 25.46 8.54 5.81
N SER A 41 26.21 7.69 6.52
CA SER A 41 25.87 6.90 7.70
C SER A 41 24.61 7.39 8.40
N SER A 42 23.45 6.94 7.92
CA SER A 42 22.20 7.06 8.64
C SER A 42 22.08 5.83 9.53
N PRO A 43 21.48 5.95 10.74
CA PRO A 43 21.25 4.81 11.62
C PRO A 43 20.59 3.70 10.80
N LYS A 44 20.94 2.43 11.05
CA LYS A 44 20.48 1.23 10.31
C LYS A 44 18.95 1.28 10.10
N ALA A 45 18.54 1.99 9.06
CA ALA A 45 17.17 2.20 8.68
C ALA A 45 16.82 0.98 7.86
N ASP A 46 15.80 0.22 8.27
CA ASP A 46 15.33 -0.88 7.44
C ASP A 46 14.68 -0.27 6.18
N PRO A 47 15.33 -0.36 5.01
CA PRO A 47 14.85 0.32 3.82
C PRO A 47 13.56 -0.30 3.30
N ALA A 48 13.33 -1.60 3.57
CA ALA A 48 12.13 -2.30 3.18
C ALA A 48 10.93 -1.86 4.02
N ALA A 49 11.11 -1.75 5.34
CA ALA A 49 10.11 -1.21 6.26
C ALA A 49 9.75 0.23 5.89
N GLN A 50 10.75 1.07 5.57
CA GLN A 50 10.49 2.45 5.17
C GLN A 50 9.65 2.52 3.89
N LYS A 51 10.00 1.71 2.90
CA LYS A 51 9.25 1.60 1.64
C LYS A 51 7.83 1.09 1.88
N ASN A 52 7.66 0.07 2.71
CA ASN A 52 6.37 -0.51 3.04
C ASN A 52 5.44 0.51 3.72
N ALA A 53 5.98 1.28 4.67
CA ALA A 53 5.24 2.36 5.34
C ALA A 53 4.83 3.46 4.34
N TYR A 54 5.74 3.86 3.45
CA TYR A 54 5.43 4.83 2.40
C TYR A 54 4.33 4.34 1.44
N ASP A 55 4.45 3.10 0.94
CA ASP A 55 3.49 2.49 0.01
C ASP A 55 2.13 2.26 0.67
N LEU A 56 2.11 1.97 1.98
CA LEU A 56 0.88 1.90 2.77
C LEU A 56 0.20 3.28 2.84
N GLY A 57 0.96 4.35 3.14
CA GLY A 57 0.44 5.71 3.15
C GLY A 57 -0.16 6.12 1.81
N MET A 58 0.51 5.79 0.70
CA MET A 58 -0.01 6.02 -0.65
C MET A 58 -1.34 5.28 -0.89
N ARG A 59 -1.42 4.00 -0.50
CA ARG A 59 -2.65 3.19 -0.67
C ARG A 59 -3.81 3.73 0.16
N LEU A 60 -3.56 4.10 1.42
CA LEU A 60 -4.57 4.67 2.31
C LEU A 60 -5.06 6.02 1.81
N PHE A 61 -4.15 6.87 1.31
CA PHE A 61 -4.51 8.14 0.71
C PHE A 61 -5.41 7.99 -0.52
N SER A 62 -5.13 7.00 -1.37
CA SER A 62 -6.00 6.66 -2.50
C SER A 62 -7.37 6.12 -2.08
N GLN A 63 -7.50 5.63 -0.84
CA GLN A 63 -8.78 5.24 -0.22
C GLN A 63 -9.39 6.38 0.59
N GLU A 64 -8.85 7.60 0.50
CA GLU A 64 -9.30 8.79 1.26
C GLU A 64 -9.23 8.63 2.79
N LYS A 65 -8.49 7.63 3.26
CA LYS A 65 -8.20 7.37 4.68
C LYS A 65 -7.05 8.26 5.14
N TYR A 66 -7.29 9.56 5.20
CA TYR A 66 -6.25 10.57 5.39
C TYR A 66 -5.58 10.48 6.77
N GLU A 67 -6.32 10.15 7.83
CA GLU A 67 -5.75 9.95 9.17
C GLU A 67 -4.80 8.74 9.22
N GLU A 68 -5.19 7.59 8.67
CA GLU A 68 -4.30 6.43 8.61
C GLU A 68 -3.11 6.65 7.64
N ALA A 69 -3.34 7.32 6.51
CA ALA A 69 -2.28 7.68 5.57
C ALA A 69 -1.22 8.56 6.25
N ARG A 70 -1.65 9.55 7.06
CA ARG A 70 -0.76 10.40 7.86
C ARG A 70 0.12 9.54 8.78
N LYS A 71 -0.45 8.58 9.51
CA LYS A 71 0.31 7.69 10.41
C LYS A 71 1.36 6.87 9.64
N ALA A 72 0.97 6.28 8.51
CA ALA A 72 1.88 5.47 7.70
C ALA A 72 3.06 6.30 7.13
N TRP A 73 2.83 7.54 6.71
CA TRP A 73 3.92 8.42 6.29
C TRP A 73 4.76 8.93 7.46
N GLN A 74 4.20 9.13 8.65
CA GLN A 74 5.00 9.43 9.85
C GLN A 74 5.97 8.30 10.17
N ASP A 75 5.54 7.04 10.03
CA ASP A 75 6.43 5.88 10.17
C ASP A 75 7.53 5.86 9.10
N ALA A 76 7.20 6.16 7.85
CA ALA A 76 8.20 6.27 6.79
C ALA A 76 9.23 7.37 7.10
N VAL A 77 8.81 8.52 7.66
CA VAL A 77 9.73 9.59 8.08
C VAL A 77 10.57 9.15 9.28
N ARG A 78 10.00 8.47 10.27
CA ARG A 78 10.71 7.96 11.46
C ARG A 78 11.81 6.97 11.09
N LEU A 79 11.56 6.12 10.10
CA LEU A 79 12.52 5.12 9.63
C LEU A 79 13.69 5.72 8.86
N GLY A 80 13.53 6.90 8.25
CA GLY A 80 14.62 7.52 7.49
C GLY A 80 14.24 8.91 6.98
N PRO A 81 14.31 9.96 7.82
CA PRO A 81 13.78 11.27 7.46
C PRO A 81 14.57 11.93 6.32
N SER A 82 15.85 11.61 6.19
CA SER A 82 16.74 12.17 5.17
C SER A 82 16.82 11.36 3.88
N THR A 83 16.19 10.17 3.82
CA THR A 83 16.12 9.38 2.59
C THR A 83 15.14 10.00 1.60
N GLN A 84 15.23 9.61 0.33
CA GLN A 84 14.28 10.10 -0.68
C GLN A 84 12.82 9.75 -0.34
N LEU A 85 12.60 8.56 0.22
CA LEU A 85 11.28 8.13 0.69
C LEU A 85 10.80 8.97 1.89
N GLY A 86 11.69 9.27 2.86
CA GLY A 86 11.36 10.15 3.99
C GLY A 86 10.98 11.56 3.55
N LYS A 87 11.76 12.16 2.64
CA LYS A 87 11.46 13.48 2.06
C LYS A 87 10.13 13.49 1.30
N ASN A 88 9.86 12.44 0.52
CA ASN A 88 8.58 12.30 -0.16
C ASN A 88 7.44 12.14 0.84
N ALA A 89 7.59 11.31 1.87
CA ALA A 89 6.61 11.13 2.94
C ALA A 89 6.30 12.47 3.63
N GLN A 90 7.30 13.30 3.93
CA GLN A 90 7.09 14.65 4.48
C GLN A 90 6.24 15.55 3.57
N LYS A 91 6.45 15.50 2.25
CA LYS A 91 5.61 16.23 1.30
C LYS A 91 4.15 15.78 1.36
N TYR A 92 3.91 14.46 1.42
CA TYR A 92 2.56 13.92 1.52
C TYR A 92 1.91 14.20 2.87
N LEU A 93 2.67 14.22 3.97
CA LEU A 93 2.17 14.62 5.29
C LEU A 93 1.59 16.03 5.25
N ARG A 94 2.35 17.02 4.73
CA ARG A 94 1.85 18.40 4.63
C ARG A 94 0.57 18.51 3.81
N LYS A 95 0.47 17.76 2.71
CA LYS A 95 -0.73 17.73 1.87
C LYS A 95 -1.92 17.14 2.64
N THR A 96 -1.67 16.04 3.34
CA THR A 96 -2.71 15.30 4.09
C THR A 96 -3.20 16.10 5.28
N GLU A 97 -2.31 16.81 5.99
CA GLU A 97 -2.69 17.71 7.09
C GLU A 97 -3.57 18.86 6.59
N GLN A 98 -3.28 19.42 5.42
CA GLN A 98 -4.15 20.44 4.82
C GLN A 98 -5.54 19.89 4.50
N ILE A 99 -5.61 18.69 3.91
CA ILE A 99 -6.89 18.03 3.62
C ILE A 99 -7.69 17.80 4.90
N LEU A 100 -7.07 17.22 5.92
CA LEU A 100 -7.69 16.96 7.22
C LEU A 100 -8.20 18.24 7.89
N LYS A 101 -7.43 19.33 7.78
CA LYS A 101 -7.87 20.65 8.25
C LYS A 101 -9.13 21.10 7.50
N THR A 102 -9.13 21.03 6.18
CA THR A 102 -10.30 21.43 5.37
C THR A 102 -11.52 20.58 5.68
N LEU A 103 -11.38 19.26 5.80
CA LEU A 103 -12.47 18.36 6.18
C LEU A 103 -13.07 18.74 7.53
N LYS A 104 -12.22 19.00 8.53
CA LYS A 104 -12.66 19.43 9.86
C LYS A 104 -13.44 20.76 9.85
N GLU A 105 -13.08 21.70 8.97
CA GLU A 105 -13.80 22.97 8.86
C GLU A 105 -15.12 22.85 8.09
N ILE A 106 -15.25 21.83 7.22
CA ILE A 106 -16.52 21.48 6.58
C ILE A 106 -17.46 20.81 7.59
N GLU A 107 -16.94 19.89 8.42
CA GLU A 107 -17.74 19.18 9.44
C GLU A 107 -18.30 20.08 10.56
N LYS A 108 -17.72 21.28 10.75
CA LYS A 108 -18.18 22.24 11.76
C LYS A 108 -19.27 23.19 11.26
N GLN A 109 -19.50 23.25 9.95
CA GLN A 109 -20.53 24.07 9.33
C GLN A 109 -21.85 23.30 9.22
#